data_AF-A0A812R7C9-F1
#
_entry.id   AF-A0A812R7C9-F1
#
_cell.length_a   1.000
_cell.length_b   1.000
_cell.length_c   1.000
_cell.angle_alpha   90.00
_cell.angle_beta   90.00
_cell.angle_gamma   90.00
#
_symmetry.space_group_name_H-M   'P 1'
#
loop_
_entity.id
_entity.type
_entity.pdbx_description
1 polymer ?
#
loop_
_entity_poly.entity_id
_entity_poly.type
_entity_poly.pdbx_seq_one_letter_code
_entity_poly.pdbx_strand_id
1 'polypeptide(L)'
;MQAIRPDVIRAARAHTMLRHFGRAFRGNAEGLHELSFAVEKIDEFWSHSWQTSAWMKVSTLWFVNNGYAAAVLGMICAVAACVLCLLEVLPLELAAGVRYP
;
A
#
# COMPACT_ATOMS: atom_id res chain seq x y z
N MET A 1 9.98 19.01 13.07
CA MET A 1 9.84 20.36 12.48
C MET A 1 8.66 21.03 13.15
N GLN A 2 8.75 22.32 13.51
CA GLN A 2 7.67 23.09 14.10
C GLN A 2 7.21 24.14 13.08
N ALA A 3 5.91 24.16 12.78
CA ALA A 3 5.36 25.07 11.78
C ALA A 3 5.33 26.52 12.32
N ILE A 4 5.63 27.51 11.47
CA ILE A 4 5.49 28.94 11.83
C ILE A 4 4.01 29.31 12.01
N ARG A 5 3.10 28.60 11.33
CA ARG A 5 1.65 28.72 11.48
C ARG A 5 1.00 27.33 11.48
N PRO A 6 -0.04 27.09 12.29
CA PRO A 6 -0.65 25.77 12.46
C PRO A 6 -1.37 25.25 11.21
N ASP A 7 -1.68 26.13 10.24
CA ASP A 7 -2.40 25.81 9.01
C ASP A 7 -1.49 25.44 7.82
N VAL A 8 -0.18 25.65 7.96
CA VAL A 8 0.79 25.49 6.86
C VAL A 8 1.11 24.02 6.60
N ILE A 9 1.17 23.19 7.65
CA ILE A 9 1.43 21.77 7.51
C ILE A 9 0.11 21.04 7.36
N ARG A 10 -0.02 20.31 6.25
CA ARG A 10 -1.19 19.47 5.96
C ARG A 10 -0.74 18.06 5.62
N ALA A 11 -1.53 17.09 6.05
CA ALA A 11 -1.36 15.69 5.70
C ALA A 11 -2.63 15.16 5.06
N ALA A 12 -2.51 14.06 4.33
CA ALA A 12 -3.64 13.28 3.84
C ALA A 12 -3.48 11.84 4.30
N ARG A 13 -4.60 11.13 4.50
CA ARG A 13 -4.54 9.73 4.90
C ARG A 13 -4.03 8.88 3.74
N ALA A 14 -3.13 7.93 4.02
CA ALA A 14 -2.53 7.06 3.01
C ALA A 14 -3.59 6.31 2.17
N HIS A 15 -4.61 5.75 2.82
CA HIS A 15 -5.69 5.05 2.11
C HIS A 15 -6.50 5.97 1.18
N THR A 16 -6.67 7.25 1.55
CA THR A 16 -7.36 8.23 0.71
C THR A 16 -6.54 8.50 -0.55
N MET A 17 -5.22 8.64 -0.41
CA MET A 17 -4.31 8.85 -1.54
C MET A 17 -4.21 7.62 -2.44
N LEU A 18 -4.33 6.41 -1.87
CA LEU A 18 -4.31 5.14 -2.61
C LEU A 18 -5.64 4.76 -3.27
N ARG A 19 -6.74 5.42 -2.90
CA ARG A 19 -8.08 5.11 -3.44
C ARG A 19 -8.09 5.23 -4.97
N HIS A 20 -8.91 4.37 -5.60
CA HIS A 20 -9.02 4.28 -7.06
C HIS A 20 -7.66 4.08 -7.74
N PHE A 21 -6.79 3.21 -7.21
CA PHE A 21 -5.44 2.95 -7.73
C PHE A 21 -4.56 4.20 -7.79
N GLY A 22 -4.58 4.98 -6.71
CA GLY A 22 -3.73 6.16 -6.60
C GLY A 22 -4.09 7.27 -7.58
N ARG A 23 -5.39 7.52 -7.79
CA ARG A 23 -5.86 8.59 -8.71
C ARG A 23 -5.19 9.94 -8.40
N ALA A 24 -4.96 10.24 -7.13
CA ALA A 24 -4.24 11.42 -6.65
C ALA A 24 -2.84 11.59 -7.28
N PHE A 25 -2.16 10.49 -7.61
CA PHE A 25 -0.81 10.51 -8.18
C PHE A 25 -0.79 10.57 -9.72
N ARG A 26 -1.95 10.40 -10.37
CA ARG A 26 -2.05 10.27 -11.84
C ARG A 26 -2.35 11.58 -12.57
N GLY A 27 -2.15 12.73 -11.92
CA GLY A 27 -2.10 14.03 -12.59
C GLY A 27 -3.36 14.89 -12.56
N ASN A 28 -4.42 14.50 -11.84
CA ASN A 28 -5.52 15.42 -11.56
C ASN A 28 -5.39 15.97 -10.13
N ALA A 29 -5.09 17.27 -10.02
CA ALA A 29 -4.88 17.96 -8.77
C ALA A 29 -6.16 18.55 -8.15
N GLU A 30 -7.29 18.51 -8.85
CA GLU A 30 -8.56 19.03 -8.37
C GLU A 30 -9.02 18.26 -7.12
N GLY A 31 -9.41 19.00 -6.08
CA GLY A 31 -9.89 18.42 -4.83
C GLY A 31 -8.82 17.81 -3.91
N LEU A 32 -7.53 17.78 -4.29
CA LEU A 32 -6.47 17.26 -3.40
C LEU A 32 -6.37 18.06 -2.09
N HIS A 33 -6.63 19.35 -2.14
CA HIS A 33 -6.62 20.21 -0.95
C HIS A 33 -7.69 19.77 0.07
N GLU A 34 -8.89 19.44 -0.41
CA GLU A 34 -10.03 18.99 0.42
C GLU A 34 -9.78 17.62 1.07
N LEU A 35 -8.95 16.78 0.43
CA LEU A 35 -8.54 15.48 0.96
C LEU A 35 -7.45 15.58 2.04
N SER A 36 -6.85 16.77 2.20
CA SER A 36 -5.81 17.04 3.20
C SER A 36 -6.38 17.80 4.40
N PHE A 37 -5.76 17.67 5.57
CA PHE A 37 -6.15 18.35 6.80
C PHE A 37 -4.92 18.92 7.51
N ALA A 38 -5.10 20.00 8.26
CA ALA A 38 -4.03 20.62 9.02
C ALA A 38 -3.54 19.68 10.13
N VAL A 39 -2.22 19.52 10.23
CA VAL A 39 -1.58 18.69 11.26
C VAL A 39 -0.34 19.39 11.79
N GLU A 40 -0.04 19.20 13.07
CA GLU A 40 1.20 19.72 13.65
C GLU A 40 2.42 18.89 13.25
N LYS A 41 2.22 17.60 12.97
CA LYS A 41 3.27 16.64 12.62
C LYS A 41 2.79 15.69 11.54
N ILE A 42 3.69 15.37 10.62
CA ILE A 42 3.51 14.34 9.59
C ILE A 42 4.20 13.07 10.09
N ASP A 43 3.48 11.95 10.12
CA ASP A 43 4.05 10.65 10.50
C ASP A 43 5.02 10.13 9.43
N GLU A 44 4.65 10.30 8.16
CA GLU A 44 5.46 9.85 7.02
C GLU A 44 5.47 10.90 5.91
N PHE A 45 6.67 11.33 5.53
CA PHE A 45 6.86 12.30 4.45
C PHE A 45 7.30 11.60 3.17
N TRP A 46 6.48 11.71 2.12
CA TRP A 46 6.80 11.20 0.80
C TRP A 46 7.33 12.32 -0.08
N SER A 47 8.59 12.23 -0.51
CA SER A 47 9.16 13.23 -1.41
C SER A 47 8.45 13.18 -2.77
N HIS A 48 7.92 14.32 -3.20
CA HIS A 48 7.41 14.49 -4.55
C HIS A 48 8.58 14.57 -5.54
N SER A 49 9.27 13.45 -5.80
CA SER A 49 10.03 13.35 -7.05
C SER A 49 9.04 13.37 -8.21
N TRP A 50 9.04 14.46 -8.97
CA TRP A 50 8.16 14.66 -10.12
C TRP A 50 8.53 13.75 -11.29
N GLN A 51 9.75 13.22 -11.30
CA GLN A 51 10.26 12.33 -12.35
C GLN A 51 9.83 10.87 -12.15
N THR A 52 9.44 10.48 -10.94
CA THR A 52 9.03 9.11 -10.64
C THR A 52 7.61 8.83 -11.13
N SER A 53 7.43 7.73 -11.87
CA SER A 53 6.12 7.31 -12.39
C SER A 53 5.08 7.17 -11.28
N ALA A 54 3.83 7.51 -11.59
CA ALA A 54 2.72 7.40 -10.65
C ALA A 54 2.55 5.97 -10.12
N TRP A 55 2.71 4.97 -10.98
CA TRP A 55 2.62 3.56 -10.61
C TRP A 55 3.68 3.16 -9.59
N MET A 56 4.92 3.63 -9.74
CA MET A 56 5.97 3.30 -8.77
C MET A 56 5.64 3.89 -7.39
N LYS A 57 5.09 5.11 -7.33
CA LYS A 57 4.62 5.71 -6.07
C LYS A 57 3.52 4.86 -5.43
N VAL A 58 2.51 4.47 -6.21
CA VAL A 58 1.39 3.65 -5.72
C VAL A 58 1.88 2.31 -5.19
N SER A 59 2.71 1.60 -5.95
CA SER A 59 3.25 0.30 -5.53
C SER A 59 4.06 0.42 -4.23
N THR A 60 4.92 1.43 -4.12
CA THR A 60 5.69 1.67 -2.89
C THR A 60 4.79 1.97 -1.70
N LEU A 61 3.76 2.81 -1.86
CA LEU A 61 2.82 3.10 -0.77
C LEU A 61 2.04 1.86 -0.32
N TRP A 62 1.64 1.01 -1.26
CA TRP A 62 0.99 -0.27 -0.93
C TRP A 62 1.94 -1.18 -0.15
N PHE A 63 3.20 -1.27 -0.58
CA PHE A 63 4.21 -2.09 0.07
C PHE A 63 4.55 -1.60 1.48
N VAL A 64 4.79 -0.30 1.67
CA VAL A 64 5.17 0.26 2.97
C VAL A 64 4.02 0.18 3.98
N ASN A 65 2.80 0.51 3.56
CA ASN A 65 1.66 0.55 4.48
C ASN A 65 1.01 -0.82 4.73
N ASN A 66 1.04 -1.74 3.75
CA ASN A 66 0.33 -3.02 3.85
C ASN A 66 1.25 -4.24 3.79
N GLY A 67 2.56 -4.08 3.53
CA GLY A 67 3.47 -5.19 3.31
C GLY A 67 3.56 -6.15 4.50
N TYR A 68 3.61 -5.62 5.72
CA TYR A 68 3.60 -6.44 6.93
C TYR A 68 2.31 -7.26 7.06
N ALA A 69 1.15 -6.60 6.92
CA ALA A 69 -0.15 -7.28 6.97
C ALA A 69 -0.28 -8.34 5.86
N ALA A 70 0.18 -8.02 4.65
CA ALA A 70 0.21 -8.95 3.52
C ALA A 70 1.10 -10.16 3.80
N ALA A 71 2.27 -9.97 4.42
CA ALA A 71 3.15 -11.07 4.79
C ALA A 71 2.52 -11.99 5.85
N VAL A 72 1.90 -11.40 6.88
CA VAL A 72 1.20 -12.17 7.93
C VAL A 72 0.03 -12.96 7.35
N LEU A 73 -0.83 -12.32 6.55
CA LEU A 73 -1.96 -12.99 5.90
C LEU A 73 -1.48 -14.06 4.91
N GLY A 74 -0.44 -13.76 4.14
CA GLY A 74 0.18 -14.73 3.23
C GLY A 74 0.70 -15.97 3.95
N MET A 75 1.35 -15.78 5.11
CA MET A 75 1.81 -16.88 5.96
C MET A 75 0.63 -17.71 6.50
N ILE A 76 -0.42 -17.05 7.01
CA ILE A 76 -1.62 -17.74 7.50
C ILE A 76 -2.25 -18.57 6.37
N CYS A 77 -2.41 -17.98 5.19
CA CYS A 77 -2.94 -18.68 4.01
C CYS A 77 -2.06 -19.86 3.59
N ALA A 78 -0.73 -19.71 3.62
CA ALA A 78 0.20 -20.78 3.29
C ALA A 78 0.12 -21.95 4.29
N VAL A 79 0.05 -21.65 5.59
CA VAL A 79 -0.13 -22.67 6.64
C VAL A 79 -1.49 -23.35 6.49
N ALA A 80 -2.56 -22.59 6.28
CA ALA A 80 -3.90 -23.14 6.05
C ALA A 80 -3.93 -24.04 4.82
N ALA A 81 -3.35 -23.62 3.70
CA ALA A 81 -3.24 -24.42 2.49
C ALA A 81 -2.44 -25.72 2.75
N CYS A 82 -1.33 -25.64 3.48
CA CYS A 82 -0.53 -26.81 3.85
C CYS A 82 -1.35 -27.81 4.68
N VAL A 83 -2.10 -27.34 5.70
CA VAL A 83 -2.99 -28.18 6.50
C VAL A 83 -4.07 -28.83 5.64
N LEU A 84 -4.70 -28.07 4.73
CA LEU A 84 -5.72 -28.60 3.83
C LEU A 84 -5.18 -29.67 2.87
N CYS A 85 -3.93 -29.54 2.40
CA CYS A 85 -3.25 -30.57 1.63
C CYS A 85 -2.99 -31.83 2.45
N LEU A 86 -2.54 -31.69 3.71
CA LEU A 86 -2.29 -32.83 4.61
C LEU A 86 -3.58 -33.59 4.98
N LEU A 87 -4.71 -32.89 5.04
CA LEU A 87 -6.04 -33.47 5.26
C LEU A 87 -6.65 -34.04 3.96
N GLU A 88 -5.92 -34.01 2.84
CA GLU A 88 -6.38 -34.46 1.51
C GLU A 88 -7.64 -33.74 1.01
N VAL A 89 -7.99 -32.59 1.60
CA VAL A 89 -9.10 -31.73 1.15
C VAL A 89 -8.70 -30.97 -0.12
N LEU A 90 -7.42 -30.62 -0.25
CA LEU A 90 -6.86 -29.96 -1.42
C LEU A 90 -5.82 -30.87 -2.11
N PRO A 91 -5.86 -31.03 -3.45
CA PRO A 91 -4.91 -31.87 -4.16
C PRO A 91 -3.51 -31.25 -4.16
N LEU A 92 -2.49 -32.05 -3.80
CA LEU A 92 -1.07 -31.68 -3.85
C LEU A 92 -0.57 -31.39 -5.28
N GLU A 93 -1.25 -31.91 -6.30
CA GLU A 93 -0.97 -31.68 -7.74
C GLU A 93 -1.01 -30.19 -8.12
N LEU A 94 -1.81 -29.35 -7.44
CA LEU A 94 -1.83 -27.90 -7.70
C LEU A 94 -0.50 -27.21 -7.34
N ALA A 95 0.28 -27.78 -6.41
CA ALA A 95 1.60 -27.29 -6.04
C ALA A 95 2.71 -27.82 -6.98
N ALA A 96 2.49 -28.97 -7.62
CA ALA A 96 3.44 -29.62 -8.53
C ALA A 96 3.43 -29.06 -9.97
N GLY A 97 2.49 -28.16 -10.29
CA GLY A 97 2.36 -27.55 -11.62
C GLY A 97 3.46 -26.56 -12.02
N VAL A 98 4.35 -26.18 -11.11
CA VAL A 98 5.56 -25.39 -11.44
C VAL A 98 6.65 -26.35 -11.93
N ARG A 99 6.55 -26.78 -13.19
CA ARG A 99 7.69 -27.34 -13.91
C ARG A 99 8.73 -26.22 -14.07
N TYR A 100 9.76 -26.23 -13.24
CA TYR A 100 11.01 -25.55 -13.59
C TYR A 100 11.56 -26.21 -14.87
N PRO A 101 12.11 -25.43 -15.83
CA PRO A 101 12.74 -25.99 -17.02
C PRO A 101 13.94 -26.89 -16.68
#